data_AF-A0A2U1CAF7-F1
#
_entry.id   AF-A0A2U1CAF7-F1
#
_cell.length_a   1.000
_cell.length_b   1.000
_cell.length_c   1.000
_cell.angle_alpha   90.00
_cell.angle_beta   90.00
_cell.angle_gamma   90.00
#
_symmetry.space_group_name_H-M   'P 1'
#
loop_
_entity.id
_entity.type
_entity.pdbx_description
1 polymer ?
#
loop_
_entity_poly.entity_id
_entity_poly.type
_entity_poly.pdbx_seq_one_letter_code
_entity_poly.pdbx_strand_id
1 'polypeptide(L)'
;MPGRVHCIHLACRSEWAMALEDDIATLSALVQRMVDESGTPVGFDARAWLDQWLLELAPTFGHRRPLDVLSGPGGLDLVRSHLLRAQSGAYS
;
A
#
# COMPACT_ATOMS: atom_id res chain seq x y z
N MET A 1 1.68 -7.18 -40.27
CA MET A 1 1.45 -6.17 -39.22
C MET A 1 2.14 -6.62 -37.93
N PRO A 2 3.41 -6.25 -37.67
CA PRO A 2 4.05 -6.58 -36.40
C PRO A 2 4.28 -5.34 -35.51
N GLY A 3 3.94 -5.51 -34.23
CA GLY A 3 4.69 -5.07 -33.05
C GLY A 3 5.19 -3.63 -32.98
N ARG A 4 4.59 -2.83 -32.09
CA ARG A 4 5.28 -1.74 -31.39
C ARG A 4 4.52 -1.36 -30.12
N VAL A 5 4.61 -2.22 -29.11
CA VAL A 5 4.26 -1.88 -27.72
C VAL A 5 5.56 -1.72 -26.95
N HIS A 6 6.35 -0.69 -27.31
CA HIS A 6 7.61 -0.43 -26.61
C HIS A 6 7.97 1.06 -26.70
N CYS A 7 7.15 1.91 -26.06
CA CYS A 7 7.39 3.35 -25.94
C CYS A 7 7.03 3.91 -24.55
N ILE A 8 7.05 3.10 -23.47
CA ILE A 8 6.53 3.52 -22.16
C ILE A 8 7.53 3.21 -21.02
N HIS A 9 8.79 3.66 -21.11
CA HIS A 9 9.76 3.37 -20.03
C HIS A 9 10.48 4.56 -19.39
N LEU A 10 10.34 5.79 -19.94
CA LEU A 10 10.97 6.97 -19.34
C LEU A 10 9.96 8.04 -18.87
N ALA A 11 8.86 8.31 -19.59
CA ALA A 11 7.77 9.16 -19.09
C ALA A 11 6.89 8.44 -18.03
N CYS A 12 6.72 7.13 -18.21
CA CYS A 12 6.05 6.21 -17.28
C CYS A 12 6.65 6.26 -15.86
N ARG A 13 7.97 6.42 -15.73
CA ARG A 13 8.62 6.38 -14.42
C ARG A 13 8.19 7.54 -13.49
N SER A 14 7.82 8.69 -14.06
CA SER A 14 7.44 9.89 -13.30
C SER A 14 5.98 9.85 -12.83
N GLU A 15 5.07 9.41 -13.71
CA GLU A 15 3.64 9.27 -13.39
C GLU A 15 3.39 8.17 -12.34
N TRP A 16 4.22 7.13 -12.32
CA TRP A 16 4.08 6.00 -11.40
C TRP A 16 4.63 6.32 -10.01
N ALA A 17 5.63 7.20 -9.92
CA ALA A 17 6.10 7.73 -8.65
C ALA A 17 5.02 8.58 -7.96
N MET A 18 4.32 9.44 -8.72
CA MET A 18 3.24 10.27 -8.18
C MET A 18 2.02 9.45 -7.73
N ALA A 19 1.65 8.40 -8.48
CA ALA A 19 0.56 7.50 -8.10
C ALA A 19 0.87 6.75 -6.79
N LEU A 20 2.12 6.28 -6.63
CA LEU A 20 2.55 5.60 -5.41
C LEU A 20 2.48 6.51 -4.17
N GLU A 21 2.82 7.80 -4.31
CA GLU A 21 2.72 8.74 -3.19
C GLU A 21 1.26 8.99 -2.75
N ASP A 22 0.33 9.10 -3.72
CA ASP A 22 -1.11 9.22 -3.46
C ASP A 22 -1.69 7.95 -2.83
N ASP A 23 -1.24 6.78 -3.30
CA ASP A 23 -1.59 5.48 -2.73
C ASP A 23 -1.16 5.37 -1.27
N ILE A 24 0.08 5.75 -0.94
CA ILE A 24 0.59 5.76 0.44
C ILE A 24 -0.20 6.77 1.28
N ALA A 25 -0.56 7.94 0.75
CA ALA A 25 -1.39 8.91 1.45
C ALA A 25 -2.79 8.36 1.75
N THR A 26 -3.42 7.71 0.78
CA THR A 26 -4.72 7.05 0.92
C THR A 26 -4.68 5.94 1.96
N LEU A 27 -3.64 5.12 1.95
CA LEU A 27 -3.45 4.04 2.92
C LEU A 27 -3.17 4.58 4.33
N SER A 28 -2.37 5.63 4.49
CA SER A 28 -2.14 6.24 5.81
C SER A 28 -3.43 6.82 6.40
N ALA A 29 -4.24 7.49 5.59
CA ALA A 29 -5.54 8.00 6.02
C ALA A 29 -6.48 6.87 6.45
N LEU A 30 -6.45 5.74 5.74
CA LEU A 30 -7.21 4.54 6.11
C LEU A 30 -6.76 3.98 7.46
N VAL A 31 -5.45 3.82 7.68
CA VAL A 31 -4.91 3.34 8.96
C VAL A 31 -5.26 4.28 10.10
N GLN A 32 -5.12 5.59 9.90
CA GLN A 32 -5.48 6.59 10.90
C GLN A 32 -6.96 6.45 11.30
N ARG A 33 -7.84 6.33 10.31
CA ARG A 33 -9.27 6.09 10.55
C ARG A 33 -9.48 4.77 11.28
N MET A 34 -8.75 3.71 10.92
CA MET A 34 -8.89 2.42 11.60
C MET A 34 -8.53 2.52 13.08
N VAL A 35 -7.46 3.26 13.43
CA VAL A 35 -7.02 3.45 14.80
C VAL A 35 -7.97 4.37 15.58
N ASP A 36 -8.48 5.42 14.94
CA ASP A 36 -9.49 6.33 15.52
C ASP A 36 -10.77 5.57 15.90
N GLU A 37 -11.24 4.69 15.01
CA GLU A 37 -12.43 3.85 15.26
C GLU A 37 -12.18 2.72 16.26
N SER A 38 -10.94 2.24 16.38
CA SER A 38 -10.61 1.06 17.22
C SER A 38 -10.11 1.41 18.63
N GLY A 39 -9.85 2.68 18.94
CA GLY A 39 -9.33 3.04 20.25
C GLY A 39 -8.86 4.50 20.40
N THR A 40 -7.73 4.69 21.08
CA THR A 40 -7.19 6.02 21.41
C THR A 40 -5.98 6.31 20.52
N PRO A 41 -6.07 7.21 19.53
CA PRO A 41 -4.99 7.51 18.58
C PRO A 41 -3.83 8.34 19.16
N VAL A 42 -3.76 8.51 20.49
CA VAL A 42 -2.77 9.38 21.14
C VAL A 42 -1.36 8.85 20.90
N GLY A 43 -0.57 9.60 20.16
CA GLY A 43 0.83 9.29 19.84
C GLY A 43 1.02 8.26 18.74
N PHE A 44 -0.04 7.84 18.03
CA PHE A 44 0.08 6.93 16.90
C PHE A 44 0.31 7.71 15.60
N ASP A 45 1.46 7.49 14.95
CA ASP A 45 1.77 8.05 13.64
C ASP A 45 1.45 7.01 12.55
N ALA A 46 0.29 7.14 11.93
CA ALA A 46 -0.16 6.24 10.86
C ALA A 46 0.74 6.27 9.62
N ARG A 47 1.43 7.39 9.34
CA ARG A 47 2.34 7.52 8.20
C ARG A 47 3.64 6.77 8.48
N ALA A 48 4.25 7.00 9.64
CA ALA A 48 5.46 6.31 10.05
C ALA A 48 5.24 4.80 10.23
N TRP A 49 4.11 4.42 10.84
CA TRP A 49 3.73 3.01 10.97
C TRP A 49 3.56 2.35 9.60
N LEU A 50 2.86 3.00 8.66
CA LEU A 50 2.66 2.46 7.33
C LEU A 50 3.98 2.34 6.57
N ASP A 51 4.85 3.35 6.63
CA ASP A 51 6.17 3.33 5.98
C ASP A 51 7.02 2.14 6.46
N GLN A 52 7.10 1.93 7.78
CA GLN A 52 7.79 0.78 8.34
C GLN A 52 7.14 -0.54 7.91
N TRP A 53 5.81 -0.62 7.91
CA TRP A 53 5.07 -1.81 7.51
C TRP A 53 5.25 -2.15 6.02
N LEU A 54 5.35 -1.13 5.15
CA LEU A 54 5.62 -1.30 3.72
C LEU A 54 7.02 -1.89 3.46
N LEU A 55 7.98 -1.60 4.34
CA LEU A 55 9.36 -2.09 4.24
C LEU A 55 9.56 -3.47 4.90
N GLU A 56 8.70 -3.84 5.84
CA GLU A 56 8.70 -5.14 6.52
C GLU A 56 8.29 -6.29 5.58
N LEU A 57 8.85 -7.47 5.81
CA LEU A 57 8.47 -8.67 5.08
C LEU A 57 7.16 -9.22 5.66
N ALA A 58 6.10 -9.11 4.88
CA ALA A 58 4.80 -9.62 5.28
C ALA A 58 4.62 -11.07 4.77
N PRO A 59 4.54 -12.08 5.66
CA PRO A 59 4.37 -13.48 5.26
C PRO A 59 3.08 -13.69 4.47
N THR A 60 2.04 -12.90 4.75
CA THR A 60 0.75 -12.93 4.03
C THR A 60 0.86 -12.52 2.56
N PHE A 61 1.89 -11.77 2.16
CA PHE A 61 2.16 -11.43 0.75
C PHE A 61 3.17 -12.39 0.09
N GLY A 62 3.41 -13.55 0.71
CA GLY A 62 4.34 -14.57 0.23
C GLY A 62 5.80 -14.21 0.56
N HIS A 63 6.04 -13.68 1.77
CA HIS A 63 7.36 -13.18 2.19
C HIS A 63 7.89 -12.06 1.30
N ARG A 64 6.98 -11.21 0.78
CA ARG A 64 7.32 -10.02 0.00
C ARG A 64 6.97 -8.77 0.79
N ARG A 65 7.66 -7.68 0.44
CA ARG A 65 7.36 -6.37 1.01
C ARG A 65 6.04 -5.88 0.45
N PRO A 66 5.12 -5.35 1.26
CA PRO A 66 3.91 -4.72 0.76
C PRO A 66 4.22 -3.60 -0.25
N LEU A 67 5.39 -2.95 -0.14
CA LEU A 67 5.87 -1.97 -1.12
C LEU A 67 6.06 -2.54 -2.54
N ASP A 68 6.58 -3.76 -2.65
CA ASP A 68 6.72 -4.45 -3.95
C ASP A 68 5.35 -4.80 -4.55
N VAL A 69 4.39 -5.14 -3.69
CA VAL A 69 3.00 -5.42 -4.11
C VAL A 69 2.30 -4.13 -4.53
N LEU A 70 2.48 -3.05 -3.77
CA LEU A 70 1.91 -1.72 -4.04
C LEU A 70 2.41 -1.14 -5.37
N SER A 71 3.67 -1.42 -5.73
CA SER A 71 4.26 -1.04 -7.02
C SER A 71 3.69 -1.82 -8.22
N GLY A 72 2.91 -2.88 -7.98
CA GLY A 72 2.24 -3.68 -9.00
C GLY A 72 0.85 -3.16 -9.38
N PRO A 73 0.34 -3.51 -10.57
CA PRO A 73 -1.01 -3.13 -10.98
C PRO A 73 -2.06 -3.76 -10.04
N GLY A 74 -2.91 -2.93 -9.44
CA GLY A 74 -3.92 -3.37 -8.45
C GLY A 74 -3.36 -3.63 -7.04
N GLY A 75 -2.09 -3.29 -6.79
CA GLY A 75 -1.43 -3.45 -5.49
C GLY A 75 -2.14 -2.71 -4.35
N LEU A 76 -2.61 -1.48 -4.62
CA LEU A 76 -3.36 -0.67 -3.64
C LEU A 76 -4.56 -1.42 -3.08
N ASP A 77 -5.39 -2.02 -3.93
CA ASP A 77 -6.64 -2.66 -3.50
C ASP A 77 -6.38 -3.91 -2.65
N LEU A 78 -5.32 -4.67 -2.98
CA LEU A 78 -4.86 -5.80 -2.19
C LEU A 78 -4.37 -5.36 -0.81
N VAL A 79 -3.52 -4.34 -0.75
CA VAL A 79 -2.99 -3.79 0.50
C VAL A 79 -4.12 -3.20 1.36
N ARG A 80 -5.02 -2.43 0.74
CA ARG A 80 -6.21 -1.87 1.37
C ARG A 80 -7.11 -2.94 1.98
N SER A 81 -7.44 -3.97 1.20
CA SER A 81 -8.26 -5.09 1.64
C SER A 81 -7.60 -5.86 2.78
N HIS A 82 -6.28 -5.98 2.76
CA HIS A 82 -5.52 -6.63 3.84
C HIS A 82 -5.58 -5.81 5.14
N LEU A 83 -5.36 -4.49 5.08
CA LEU A 83 -5.46 -3.60 6.25
C LEU A 83 -6.87 -3.63 6.87
N LEU A 84 -7.93 -3.56 6.05
CA LEU A 84 -9.32 -3.67 6.53
C LEU A 84 -9.59 -5.00 7.24
N ARG A 85 -9.02 -6.10 6.73
CA ARG A 85 -9.14 -7.42 7.33
C ARG A 85 -8.37 -7.52 8.65
N ALA A 86 -7.21 -6.86 8.73
CA ALA A 86 -6.41 -6.74 9.94
C ALA A 86 -7.14 -5.95 11.04
N GLN A 87 -7.87 -4.87 10.71
CA GLN A 87 -8.74 -4.17 11.67
C GLN A 87 -9.81 -5.11 12.24
N SER A 88 -10.44 -5.91 11.37
CA SER A 88 -11.55 -6.78 11.76
C SER A 88 -11.10 -8.00 12.58
N GLY A 89 -9.80 -8.16 12.86
CA GLY A 89 -9.24 -9.34 13.55
C GLY A 89 -9.44 -10.65 12.77
N ALA A 90 -9.86 -10.57 11.50
CA ALA A 90 -10.20 -11.72 10.67
C ALA A 90 -8.93 -12.29 10.02
N TYR A 91 -8.01 -12.77 10.85
CA TYR A 91 -7.00 -13.75 10.46
C TYR A 91 -7.58 -15.13 10.78
N SER A 92 -8.39 -15.67 9.88
CA SER A 92 -8.79 -17.08 9.87
C SER A 92 -8.10 -17.81 8.74
#